data_AF-A0A435XAP5-F1
#
_entry.id   AF-A0A435XAP5-F1
#
_cell.length_a   1.000
_cell.length_b   1.000
_cell.length_c   1.000
_cell.angle_alpha   90.00
_cell.angle_beta   90.00
_cell.angle_gamma   90.00
#
_symmetry.space_group_name_H-M   'P 1'
#
loop_
_entity.id
_entity.type
_entity.pdbx_description
1 polymer ?
#
loop_
_entity_poly.entity_id
_entity_poly.type
_entity_poly.pdbx_seq_one_letter_code
_entity_poly.pdbx_strand_id
1 'polypeptide(L)'
;YLQASTETNAEVGDRANDAIRITALDVRAKVIGEGANLGVTQRARIEFGMNGGRCNSDAIDNSGGVNCSDVEVNIKIALASAMLKGSLTRPARNKLLAEMTEEVGSLVLSNNYQQTLALSIARKRGLADIAHQSRFMTALEARGLLDRAVETLPSPAALAEREARGEPLTRAELGVLLAYAKIVLFSDIVASDVPDDAHFDRDLMGYFPDRMAKKYAAEIHGHRLRREIITRVVANDLVNRGGPSFVNRLQEATGRTAADVVRTFAVVRDGFALPALYREIDALDNQIDGQV
;
A
#
# COMPACT_ATOMS: atom_id res chain seq x y z
N TYR A 1 -11.71 -10.27 -19.30
CA TYR A 1 -11.78 -11.23 -18.19
C TYR A 1 -10.79 -12.34 -18.43
N LEU A 2 -9.97 -12.64 -17.43
CA LEU A 2 -8.86 -13.60 -17.54
C LEU A 2 -8.93 -14.64 -16.44
N GLN A 3 -8.63 -15.89 -16.79
CA GLN A 3 -8.41 -17.00 -15.86
C GLN A 3 -7.06 -17.66 -16.11
N ALA A 4 -6.53 -18.40 -15.14
CA ALA A 4 -5.37 -19.25 -15.34
C ALA A 4 -5.72 -20.44 -16.24
N SER A 5 -4.73 -21.05 -16.89
CA SER A 5 -4.93 -22.25 -17.71
C SER A 5 -5.37 -23.46 -16.90
N THR A 6 -5.26 -23.37 -15.58
CA THR A 6 -5.61 -24.39 -14.59
C THR A 6 -6.93 -24.10 -13.88
N GLU A 7 -7.68 -23.09 -14.33
CA GLU A 7 -9.02 -22.75 -13.84
C GLU A 7 -10.09 -23.06 -14.88
N THR A 8 -11.26 -23.43 -14.39
CA THR A 8 -12.48 -23.59 -15.18
C THR A 8 -13.43 -22.42 -14.92
N ASN A 9 -14.31 -22.11 -15.89
CA ASN A 9 -15.35 -21.10 -15.72
C ASN A 9 -16.19 -21.31 -14.44
N ALA A 10 -16.45 -22.57 -14.09
CA ALA A 10 -17.21 -22.92 -12.89
C ALA A 10 -16.48 -22.51 -11.59
N GLU A 11 -15.15 -22.68 -11.53
CA GLU A 11 -14.33 -22.27 -10.40
C GLU A 11 -14.23 -20.75 -10.27
N VAL A 12 -14.21 -20.01 -11.39
CA VAL A 12 -14.13 -18.54 -11.32
C VAL A 12 -15.43 -17.91 -10.82
N GLY A 13 -16.58 -18.55 -11.05
CA GLY A 13 -17.86 -18.12 -10.48
C GLY A 13 -18.48 -16.88 -11.12
N ASP A 14 -17.97 -16.41 -12.25
CA ASP A 14 -18.44 -15.22 -12.97
C ASP A 14 -19.08 -15.59 -14.33
N ARG A 15 -20.28 -16.15 -14.26
CA ARG A 15 -21.00 -16.70 -15.43
C ARG A 15 -21.29 -15.67 -16.52
N ALA A 16 -21.44 -14.39 -16.14
CA ALA A 16 -21.77 -13.33 -17.09
C ALA A 16 -20.67 -13.12 -18.15
N ASN A 17 -19.44 -13.49 -17.81
CA ASN A 17 -18.28 -13.25 -18.66
C ASN A 17 -17.67 -14.53 -19.24
N ASP A 18 -18.28 -15.70 -19.03
CA ASP A 18 -17.77 -16.99 -19.52
C ASP A 18 -17.53 -17.02 -21.03
N ALA A 19 -18.41 -16.39 -21.81
CA ALA A 19 -18.31 -16.35 -23.27
C ALA A 19 -17.18 -15.46 -23.79
N ILE A 20 -16.65 -14.56 -22.96
CA ILE A 20 -15.59 -13.59 -23.32
C ILE A 20 -14.32 -13.78 -22.49
N ARG A 21 -14.26 -14.82 -21.65
CA ARG A 21 -13.11 -15.14 -20.81
C ARG A 21 -12.05 -15.85 -21.65
N ILE A 22 -10.79 -15.44 -21.49
CA ILE A 22 -9.64 -16.09 -22.11
C ILE A 22 -8.61 -16.49 -21.06
N THR A 23 -7.65 -17.33 -21.44
CA THR A 23 -6.57 -17.75 -20.55
C THR A 23 -5.49 -16.68 -20.47
N ALA A 24 -4.83 -16.56 -19.32
CA ALA A 24 -3.71 -15.63 -19.15
C ALA A 24 -2.54 -15.91 -20.12
N LEU A 25 -2.32 -17.18 -20.52
CA LEU A 25 -1.34 -17.57 -21.54
C LEU A 25 -1.66 -17.04 -22.94
N ASP A 26 -2.92 -16.75 -23.25
CA ASP A 26 -3.34 -16.23 -24.56
C ASP A 26 -3.12 -14.71 -24.67
N VAL A 27 -2.80 -14.05 -23.56
CA VAL A 27 -2.61 -12.59 -23.49
C VAL A 27 -1.27 -12.20 -24.10
N ARG A 28 -1.33 -11.33 -25.12
CA ARG A 28 -0.14 -10.81 -25.82
C ARG A 28 0.33 -9.45 -25.32
N ALA A 29 -0.34 -8.89 -24.31
CA ALA A 29 0.06 -7.63 -23.69
C ALA A 29 1.31 -7.81 -22.81
N LYS A 30 2.12 -6.76 -22.66
CA LYS A 30 3.27 -6.76 -21.73
C LYS A 30 2.86 -6.36 -20.31
N VAL A 31 1.80 -5.56 -20.19
CA VAL A 31 1.32 -4.98 -18.95
C VAL A 31 -0.21 -5.03 -18.96
N ILE A 32 -0.81 -5.38 -17.83
CA ILE A 32 -2.24 -5.32 -17.57
C ILE A 32 -2.43 -4.41 -16.36
N GLY A 33 -3.25 -3.38 -16.50
CA GLY A 33 -3.73 -2.54 -15.41
C GLY A 33 -5.22 -2.79 -15.18
N GLU A 34 -5.62 -3.10 -13.95
CA GLU A 34 -7.01 -3.41 -13.62
C GLU A 34 -7.77 -2.20 -13.06
N GLY A 35 -8.55 -1.53 -13.91
CA GLY A 35 -9.43 -0.44 -13.47
C GLY A 35 -10.75 -0.91 -12.83
N ALA A 36 -11.20 -2.12 -13.13
CA ALA A 36 -12.40 -2.73 -12.56
C ALA A 36 -12.01 -3.85 -11.59
N ASN A 37 -12.93 -4.20 -10.68
CA ASN A 37 -12.73 -5.32 -9.77
C ASN A 37 -12.87 -6.66 -10.50
N LEU A 38 -12.03 -7.63 -10.13
CA LEU A 38 -12.10 -9.03 -10.54
C LEU A 38 -12.05 -9.25 -12.07
N GLY A 39 -11.35 -8.36 -12.80
CA GLY A 39 -11.14 -8.54 -14.24
C GLY A 39 -10.18 -9.70 -14.57
N VAL A 40 -9.28 -10.02 -13.65
CA VAL A 40 -8.29 -11.10 -13.73
C VAL A 40 -8.31 -11.88 -12.42
N THR A 41 -8.45 -13.21 -12.47
CA THR A 41 -8.35 -14.03 -11.24
C THR A 41 -6.95 -13.96 -10.66
N GLN A 42 -6.80 -14.17 -9.35
CA GLN A 42 -5.47 -14.14 -8.73
C GLN A 42 -4.52 -15.17 -9.35
N ARG A 43 -5.00 -16.39 -9.65
CA ARG A 43 -4.21 -17.42 -10.35
C ARG A 43 -3.78 -16.94 -11.75
N ALA A 44 -4.66 -16.27 -12.49
CA ALA A 44 -4.34 -15.69 -13.79
C ALA A 44 -3.27 -14.59 -13.71
N ARG A 45 -3.33 -13.72 -12.68
CA ARG A 45 -2.30 -12.68 -12.46
C ARG A 45 -0.93 -13.31 -12.22
N ILE A 46 -0.89 -14.40 -11.44
CA ILE A 46 0.33 -15.15 -11.15
C ILE A 46 0.86 -15.82 -12.42
N GLU A 47 0.01 -16.55 -13.18
CA GLU A 47 0.39 -17.21 -14.43
C GLU A 47 0.92 -16.21 -15.47
N PHE A 48 0.22 -15.08 -15.67
CA PHE A 48 0.67 -14.00 -16.53
C PHE A 48 2.02 -13.43 -16.08
N GLY A 49 2.21 -13.24 -14.76
CA GLY A 49 3.46 -12.77 -14.17
C GLY A 49 4.63 -13.75 -14.32
N MET A 50 4.36 -15.05 -14.22
CA MET A 50 5.35 -16.11 -14.47
C MET A 50 5.77 -16.16 -15.94
N ASN A 51 4.85 -15.86 -16.86
CA ASN A 51 5.14 -15.77 -18.30
C ASN A 51 5.79 -14.43 -18.72
N GLY A 52 6.30 -13.63 -17.78
CA GLY A 52 7.01 -12.37 -18.03
C GLY A 52 6.12 -11.13 -18.17
N GLY A 53 4.80 -11.27 -18.00
CA GLY A 53 3.85 -10.17 -17.94
C GLY A 53 3.97 -9.34 -16.65
N ARG A 54 3.42 -8.14 -16.66
CA ARG A 54 3.32 -7.27 -15.47
C ARG A 54 1.86 -6.97 -15.16
N CYS A 55 1.39 -7.41 -14.01
CA CYS A 55 0.03 -7.19 -13.53
C CYS A 55 0.08 -7.08 -12.01
N ASN A 56 -0.48 -6.01 -11.46
CA ASN A 56 -0.79 -5.94 -10.04
C ASN A 56 -2.20 -6.50 -9.84
N SER A 57 -2.70 -6.52 -8.59
CA SER A 57 -4.13 -6.71 -8.39
C SER A 57 -4.91 -5.42 -8.66
N ASP A 58 -6.19 -5.57 -8.96
CA ASP A 58 -7.20 -4.51 -8.96
C ASP A 58 -7.12 -3.62 -7.71
N ALA A 59 -6.98 -4.22 -6.52
CA ALA A 59 -6.85 -3.49 -5.26
C ALA A 59 -5.65 -2.55 -5.19
N ILE A 60 -4.64 -2.72 -6.05
CA ILE A 60 -3.53 -1.77 -6.21
C ILE A 60 -3.88 -0.75 -7.29
N ASP A 61 -4.28 -1.23 -8.47
CA ASP A 61 -4.43 -0.41 -9.69
C ASP A 61 -5.63 0.54 -9.64
N ASN A 62 -6.70 0.19 -8.91
CA ASN A 62 -7.93 1.00 -8.81
C ASN A 62 -8.10 1.71 -7.45
N SER A 63 -7.05 1.71 -6.60
CA SER A 63 -7.15 2.21 -5.22
C SER A 63 -7.31 3.73 -5.08
N GLY A 64 -7.12 4.49 -6.15
CA GLY A 64 -7.26 5.95 -6.16
C GLY A 64 -8.64 6.45 -5.70
N GLY A 65 -9.72 5.76 -6.10
CA GLY A 65 -11.08 6.13 -5.68
C GLY A 65 -11.30 5.98 -4.17
N VAL A 66 -10.86 4.86 -3.60
CA VAL A 66 -10.93 4.60 -2.15
C VAL A 66 -10.05 5.58 -1.38
N ASN A 67 -8.84 5.85 -1.87
CA ASN A 67 -7.93 6.81 -1.24
C ASN A 67 -8.50 8.23 -1.25
N CYS A 68 -9.11 8.68 -2.35
CA CYS A 68 -9.77 9.98 -2.43
C CYS A 68 -10.90 10.10 -1.39
N SER A 69 -11.69 9.03 -1.22
CA SER A 69 -12.75 8.99 -0.21
C SER A 69 -12.20 9.10 1.22
N ASP A 70 -11.10 8.41 1.55
CA ASP A 70 -10.44 8.48 2.86
C ASP A 70 -9.98 9.92 3.18
N VAL A 71 -9.33 10.59 2.22
CA VAL A 71 -8.90 11.99 2.34
C VAL A 71 -10.11 12.92 2.52
N GLU A 72 -11.13 12.78 1.69
CA GLU A 72 -12.33 13.61 1.75
C GLU A 72 -13.07 13.45 3.09
N VAL A 73 -13.23 12.22 3.59
CA VAL A 73 -13.89 11.93 4.87
C VAL A 73 -13.12 12.56 6.03
N ASN A 74 -11.79 12.39 6.06
CA ASN A 74 -10.96 12.97 7.13
C ASN A 74 -10.98 14.51 7.10
N ILE A 75 -10.96 15.13 5.91
CA ILE A 75 -11.15 16.58 5.76
C ILE A 75 -12.50 17.02 6.34
N LYS A 76 -13.58 16.31 6.01
CA LYS A 76 -14.92 16.64 6.52
C LYS A 76 -15.02 16.51 8.03
N ILE A 77 -14.39 15.50 8.62
CA ILE A 77 -14.36 15.28 10.07
C ILE A 77 -13.61 16.43 10.76
N ALA A 78 -12.43 16.81 10.28
CA ALA A 78 -11.67 17.94 10.82
C ALA A 78 -12.49 19.24 10.77
N LEU A 79 -13.10 19.56 9.62
CA LEU A 79 -13.88 20.79 9.44
C LEU A 79 -15.20 20.77 10.22
N ALA A 80 -15.73 19.61 10.61
CA ALA A 80 -16.96 19.51 11.39
C ALA A 80 -16.83 20.25 12.75
N SER A 81 -15.65 20.21 13.37
CA SER A 81 -15.39 20.92 14.64
C SER A 81 -15.50 22.45 14.48
N ALA A 82 -14.92 23.01 13.41
CA ALA A 82 -15.05 24.44 13.09
C ALA A 82 -16.50 24.82 12.75
N MET A 83 -17.23 23.94 12.06
CA MET A 83 -18.64 24.16 11.76
C MET A 83 -19.51 24.19 13.03
N LEU A 84 -19.27 23.26 13.98
CA LEU A 84 -19.99 23.22 15.26
C LEU A 84 -19.73 24.47 16.11
N LYS A 85 -18.52 25.03 16.06
CA LYS A 85 -18.16 26.29 16.74
C LYS A 85 -18.67 27.54 16.03
N GLY A 86 -19.30 27.41 14.86
CA GLY A 86 -19.79 28.52 14.05
C GLY A 86 -18.72 29.32 13.29
N SER A 87 -17.44 28.94 13.38
CA SER A 87 -16.33 29.62 12.69
C SER A 87 -16.25 29.27 11.19
N LEU A 88 -16.96 28.24 10.75
CA LEU A 88 -17.06 27.86 9.34
C LEU A 88 -18.52 27.55 8.95
N THR A 89 -19.08 28.32 8.01
CA THR A 89 -20.43 28.04 7.49
C THR A 89 -20.41 26.94 6.42
N ARG A 90 -21.53 26.24 6.22
CA ARG A 90 -21.64 25.18 5.21
C ARG A 90 -21.32 25.66 3.78
N PRO A 91 -21.79 26.84 3.31
CA PRO A 91 -21.39 27.37 2.00
C PRO A 91 -19.88 27.61 1.89
N ALA A 92 -19.27 28.21 2.92
CA ALA A 92 -17.82 28.46 2.94
C ALA A 92 -17.01 27.14 2.96
N ARG A 93 -17.48 26.13 3.70
CA ARG A 93 -16.91 24.77 3.70
C ARG A 93 -16.94 24.16 2.30
N ASN A 94 -18.08 24.20 1.62
CA ASN A 94 -18.21 23.62 0.29
C ASN A 94 -17.28 24.32 -0.72
N LYS A 95 -17.16 25.65 -0.64
CA LYS A 95 -16.18 26.40 -1.44
C LYS A 95 -14.75 25.95 -1.16
N LEU A 96 -14.39 25.80 0.12
CA LEU A 96 -13.07 25.32 0.53
C LEU A 96 -12.77 23.91 -0.01
N LEU A 97 -13.74 22.98 0.06
CA LEU A 97 -13.57 21.63 -0.52
C LEU A 97 -13.29 21.69 -2.01
N ALA A 98 -14.06 22.48 -2.77
CA ALA A 98 -13.86 22.63 -4.21
C ALA A 98 -12.47 23.22 -4.53
N GLU A 99 -12.01 24.19 -3.74
CA GLU A 99 -10.69 24.79 -3.90
C GLU A 99 -9.51 23.84 -3.58
N MET A 100 -9.73 22.74 -2.86
CA MET A 100 -8.69 21.75 -2.51
C MET A 100 -8.59 20.59 -3.50
N THR A 101 -9.40 20.57 -4.56
CA THR A 101 -9.50 19.43 -5.50
C THR A 101 -8.14 18.98 -6.06
N GLU A 102 -7.35 19.91 -6.59
CA GLU A 102 -6.03 19.61 -7.19
C GLU A 102 -5.02 19.09 -6.15
N GLU A 103 -5.09 19.63 -4.93
CA GLU A 103 -4.20 19.25 -3.84
C GLU A 103 -4.54 17.85 -3.32
N VAL A 104 -5.83 17.54 -3.16
CA VAL A 104 -6.30 16.18 -2.84
C VAL A 104 -5.93 15.21 -3.96
N GLY A 105 -6.09 15.61 -5.23
CA GLY A 105 -5.67 14.80 -6.38
C GLY A 105 -4.18 14.46 -6.32
N SER A 106 -3.33 15.45 -6.01
CA SER A 106 -1.88 15.27 -5.89
C SER A 106 -1.50 14.32 -4.74
N LEU A 107 -2.16 14.45 -3.57
CA LEU A 107 -1.95 13.54 -2.43
C LEU A 107 -2.33 12.10 -2.77
N VAL A 108 -3.48 11.90 -3.43
CA VAL A 108 -3.94 10.58 -3.86
C VAL A 108 -2.98 9.96 -4.88
N LEU A 109 -2.57 10.72 -5.90
CA LEU A 109 -1.64 10.26 -6.92
C LEU A 109 -0.28 9.88 -6.31
N SER A 110 0.25 10.70 -5.41
CA SER A 110 1.52 10.42 -4.72
C SER A 110 1.47 9.10 -3.95
N ASN A 111 0.41 8.86 -3.16
CA ASN A 111 0.27 7.63 -2.41
C ASN A 111 0.14 6.38 -3.31
N ASN A 112 -0.62 6.49 -4.41
CA ASN A 112 -0.78 5.39 -5.39
C ASN A 112 0.53 5.11 -6.16
N TYR A 113 1.28 6.16 -6.48
CA TYR A 113 2.59 6.05 -7.13
C TYR A 113 3.59 5.31 -6.23
N GLN A 114 3.70 5.72 -4.96
CA GLN A 114 4.63 5.08 -4.02
C GLN A 114 4.30 3.61 -3.76
N GLN A 115 3.01 3.26 -3.68
CA GLN A 115 2.60 1.86 -3.49
C GLN A 115 2.99 0.97 -4.67
N THR A 116 2.79 1.44 -5.91
CA THR A 116 3.16 0.68 -7.11
C THR A 116 4.68 0.61 -7.30
N LEU A 117 5.40 1.67 -6.92
CA LEU A 117 6.86 1.69 -6.87
C LEU A 117 7.42 0.66 -5.87
N ALA A 118 6.81 0.54 -4.67
CA ALA A 118 7.20 -0.45 -3.67
C ALA A 118 7.18 -1.88 -4.24
N LEU A 119 6.16 -2.21 -5.05
CA LEU A 119 6.08 -3.50 -5.74
C LEU A 119 7.17 -3.67 -6.81
N SER A 120 7.49 -2.60 -7.53
CA SER A 120 8.59 -2.62 -8.52
C SER A 120 9.94 -2.87 -7.87
N ILE A 121 10.22 -2.20 -6.74
CA ILE A 121 11.45 -2.40 -5.96
C ILE A 121 11.50 -3.81 -5.37
N ALA A 122 10.40 -4.28 -4.75
CA ALA A 122 10.32 -5.63 -4.20
C ALA A 122 10.52 -6.70 -5.30
N ARG A 123 9.93 -6.51 -6.48
CA ARG A 123 10.11 -7.43 -7.62
C ARG A 123 11.55 -7.44 -8.13
N LYS A 124 12.24 -6.29 -8.14
CA LYS A 124 13.65 -6.14 -8.53
C LYS A 124 14.58 -6.87 -7.58
N ARG A 125 14.30 -6.88 -6.27
CA ARG A 125 15.05 -7.66 -5.27
C ARG A 125 14.92 -9.17 -5.49
N GLY A 126 13.75 -9.62 -5.96
CA GLY A 126 13.54 -10.99 -6.42
C GLY A 126 13.91 -12.03 -5.36
N LEU A 127 14.80 -12.96 -5.72
CA LEU A 127 15.21 -14.08 -4.85
C LEU A 127 15.89 -13.64 -3.55
N ALA A 128 16.49 -12.45 -3.50
CA ALA A 128 17.16 -11.97 -2.30
C ALA A 128 16.19 -11.81 -1.10
N ASP A 129 14.91 -11.57 -1.36
CA ASP A 129 13.89 -11.37 -0.33
C ASP A 129 12.99 -12.61 -0.11
N ILE A 130 13.13 -13.69 -0.89
CA ILE A 130 12.17 -14.82 -0.86
C ILE A 130 12.11 -15.51 0.52
N ALA A 131 13.26 -15.70 1.16
CA ALA A 131 13.33 -16.28 2.50
C ALA A 131 12.67 -15.37 3.55
N HIS A 132 12.82 -14.05 3.42
CA HIS A 132 12.16 -13.08 4.30
C HIS A 132 10.64 -13.04 4.07
N GLN A 133 10.19 -13.15 2.82
CA GLN A 133 8.78 -13.22 2.46
C GLN A 133 8.13 -14.51 2.99
N SER A 134 8.85 -15.64 2.91
CA SER A 134 8.41 -16.92 3.48
C SER A 134 8.21 -16.84 5.00
N ARG A 135 9.19 -16.29 5.73
CA ARG A 135 9.07 -16.08 7.18
C ARG A 135 7.97 -15.10 7.56
N PHE A 136 7.81 -14.03 6.78
CA PHE A 136 6.71 -13.09 6.99
C PHE A 136 5.34 -13.77 6.87
N MET A 137 5.11 -14.57 5.82
CA MET A 137 3.87 -15.34 5.69
C MET A 137 3.66 -16.31 6.86
N THR A 138 4.70 -17.02 7.30
CA THR A 138 4.63 -17.92 8.46
C THR A 138 4.29 -17.18 9.75
N ALA A 139 4.86 -15.99 9.97
CA ALA A 139 4.53 -15.17 11.13
C ALA A 139 3.07 -14.69 11.11
N LEU A 140 2.51 -14.40 9.93
CA LEU A 140 1.09 -14.05 9.78
C LEU A 140 0.17 -15.25 10.04
N GLU A 141 0.51 -16.42 9.52
CA GLU A 141 -0.23 -17.67 9.77
C GLU A 141 -0.24 -18.02 11.26
N ALA A 142 0.90 -17.88 11.94
CA ALA A 142 1.00 -18.12 13.39
C ALA A 142 0.12 -17.16 14.22
N ARG A 143 -0.17 -15.96 13.70
CA ARG A 143 -1.09 -14.99 14.29
C ARG A 143 -2.55 -15.22 13.88
N GLY A 144 -2.84 -16.21 13.02
CA GLY A 144 -4.17 -16.44 12.46
C GLY A 144 -4.63 -15.34 11.51
N LEU A 145 -3.70 -14.56 10.96
CA LEU A 145 -4.00 -13.39 10.12
C LEU A 145 -3.94 -13.70 8.62
N LEU A 146 -3.28 -14.80 8.23
CA LEU A 146 -3.12 -15.19 6.84
C LEU A 146 -3.53 -16.65 6.64
N ASP A 147 -4.31 -16.90 5.59
CA ASP A 147 -4.46 -18.22 4.98
C ASP A 147 -3.92 -18.15 3.55
N ARG A 148 -2.78 -18.81 3.31
CA ARG A 148 -2.14 -18.79 1.99
C ARG A 148 -2.99 -19.43 0.90
N ALA A 149 -3.81 -20.43 1.22
CA ALA A 149 -4.64 -21.09 0.21
C ALA A 149 -5.73 -20.13 -0.28
N VAL A 150 -6.36 -19.39 0.63
CA VAL A 150 -7.36 -18.36 0.30
C VAL A 150 -6.74 -17.25 -0.57
N GLU A 151 -5.56 -16.79 -0.20
CA GLU A 151 -4.85 -15.72 -0.91
C GLU A 151 -4.11 -16.18 -2.18
N THR A 152 -4.18 -17.47 -2.52
CA THR A 152 -3.44 -18.07 -3.64
C THR A 152 -1.92 -17.84 -3.54
N LEU A 153 -1.38 -17.87 -2.32
CA LEU A 153 0.04 -17.77 -2.03
C LEU A 153 0.69 -19.17 -1.96
N PRO A 154 1.97 -19.31 -2.34
CA PRO A 154 2.65 -20.60 -2.32
C PRO A 154 2.88 -21.13 -0.90
N SER A 155 2.71 -22.44 -0.73
CA SER A 155 3.08 -23.15 0.50
C SER A 155 4.60 -23.08 0.75
N PRO A 156 5.07 -23.39 1.97
CA PRO A 156 6.51 -23.45 2.25
C PRO A 156 7.28 -24.39 1.30
N ALA A 157 6.70 -25.54 0.96
CA ALA A 157 7.30 -26.49 0.01
C ALA A 157 7.35 -25.92 -1.42
N ALA A 158 6.27 -25.28 -1.88
CA ALA A 158 6.24 -24.65 -3.21
C ALA A 158 7.21 -23.47 -3.31
N LEU A 159 7.39 -22.69 -2.24
CA LEU A 159 8.39 -21.62 -2.19
C LEU A 159 9.82 -22.17 -2.30
N ALA A 160 10.12 -23.25 -1.58
CA ALA A 160 11.45 -23.88 -1.64
C ALA A 160 11.74 -24.44 -3.05
N GLU A 161 10.74 -25.05 -3.70
CA GLU A 161 10.89 -25.51 -5.09
C GLU A 161 11.13 -24.34 -6.05
N ARG A 162 10.36 -23.26 -5.92
CA ARG A 162 10.53 -22.05 -6.72
C ARG A 162 11.90 -21.39 -6.51
N GLU A 163 12.37 -21.31 -5.26
CA GLU A 163 13.71 -20.81 -4.92
C GLU A 163 14.81 -21.63 -5.61
N ALA A 164 14.70 -22.96 -5.58
CA ALA A 164 15.63 -23.85 -6.27
C ALA A 164 15.63 -23.68 -7.80
N ARG A 165 14.50 -23.28 -8.39
CA ARG A 165 14.37 -22.94 -9.82
C ARG A 165 14.72 -21.49 -10.16
N GLY A 166 15.06 -20.67 -9.17
CA GLY A 166 15.33 -19.25 -9.38
C GLY A 166 14.08 -18.41 -9.71
N GLU A 167 12.90 -18.86 -9.28
CA GLU A 167 11.61 -18.23 -9.53
C GLU A 167 11.13 -17.42 -8.30
N PRO A 168 11.32 -16.10 -8.26
CA PRO A 168 10.80 -15.28 -7.17
C PRO A 168 9.27 -15.11 -7.25
N LEU A 169 8.68 -14.55 -6.19
CA LEU A 169 7.27 -14.14 -6.20
C LEU A 169 6.96 -13.15 -7.33
N THR A 170 5.77 -13.29 -7.90
CA THR A 170 5.21 -12.39 -8.91
C THR A 170 4.73 -11.08 -8.28
N ARG A 171 4.46 -10.05 -9.10
CA ARG A 171 3.91 -8.78 -8.61
C ARG A 171 2.56 -8.94 -7.91
N ALA A 172 1.74 -9.87 -8.39
CA ALA A 172 0.44 -10.19 -7.79
C ALA A 172 0.58 -10.75 -6.37
N GLU A 173 1.50 -11.69 -6.17
CA GLU A 173 1.80 -12.26 -4.84
C GLU A 173 2.42 -11.21 -3.90
N LEU A 174 3.35 -10.39 -4.42
CA LEU A 174 3.93 -9.27 -3.66
C LEU A 174 2.87 -8.21 -3.27
N GLY A 175 1.87 -7.99 -4.13
CA GLY A 175 0.72 -7.11 -3.85
C GLY A 175 -0.06 -7.56 -2.62
N VAL A 176 -0.35 -8.85 -2.53
CA VAL A 176 -0.99 -9.46 -1.34
C VAL A 176 -0.12 -9.23 -0.10
N LEU A 177 1.17 -9.58 -0.16
CA LEU A 177 2.06 -9.40 0.99
C LEU A 177 2.18 -7.94 1.42
N LEU A 178 2.22 -7.00 0.47
CA LEU A 178 2.27 -5.57 0.76
C LEU A 178 1.01 -5.10 1.49
N ALA A 179 -0.16 -5.58 1.09
CA ALA A 179 -1.43 -5.27 1.76
C ALA A 179 -1.43 -5.80 3.21
N TYR A 180 -1.06 -7.06 3.42
CA TYR A 180 -0.96 -7.63 4.76
C TYR A 180 0.08 -6.90 5.63
N ALA A 181 1.23 -6.54 5.07
CA ALA A 181 2.24 -5.76 5.78
C ALA A 181 1.68 -4.43 6.31
N LYS A 182 0.90 -3.72 5.49
CA LYS A 182 0.25 -2.46 5.90
C LYS A 182 -0.86 -2.67 6.93
N ILE A 183 -1.73 -3.66 6.73
CA ILE A 183 -2.86 -3.94 7.64
C ILE A 183 -2.35 -4.31 9.02
N VAL A 184 -1.39 -5.23 9.09
CA VAL A 184 -0.88 -5.76 10.35
C VAL A 184 -0.04 -4.72 11.08
N LEU A 185 0.81 -3.99 10.36
CA LEU A 185 1.55 -2.88 10.95
C LEU A 185 0.61 -1.80 11.47
N PHE A 186 -0.46 -1.47 10.74
CA PHE A 186 -1.46 -0.51 11.19
C PHE A 186 -2.08 -0.96 12.52
N SER A 187 -2.54 -2.21 12.62
CA SER A 187 -3.13 -2.75 13.85
C SER A 187 -2.15 -2.73 15.03
N ASP A 188 -0.90 -3.12 14.80
CA ASP A 188 0.13 -3.17 15.85
C ASP A 188 0.49 -1.76 16.34
N ILE A 189 0.55 -0.77 15.45
CA ILE A 189 0.95 0.61 15.79
C ILE A 189 -0.20 1.41 16.37
N VAL A 190 -1.42 1.27 15.86
CA VAL A 190 -2.58 2.01 16.40
C VAL A 190 -2.91 1.57 17.83
N ALA A 191 -2.52 0.36 18.23
CA ALA A 191 -2.64 -0.15 19.60
C ALA A 191 -1.49 0.28 20.53
N SER A 192 -0.44 0.90 20.00
CA SER A 192 0.73 1.36 20.74
C SER A 192 0.65 2.84 21.14
N ASP A 193 1.66 3.36 21.83
CA ASP A 193 1.82 4.77 22.18
C ASP A 193 2.51 5.61 21.08
N VAL A 194 2.95 4.98 19.98
CA VAL A 194 3.64 5.65 18.86
C VAL A 194 2.83 6.82 18.31
N PRO A 195 1.50 6.69 18.04
CA PRO A 195 0.75 7.80 17.46
C PRO A 195 0.53 8.97 18.43
N ASP A 196 0.80 8.81 19.73
CA ASP A 196 0.66 9.89 20.73
C ASP A 196 1.91 10.75 20.84
N ASP A 197 3.04 10.29 20.28
CA ASP A 197 4.28 11.04 20.29
C ASP A 197 4.17 12.29 19.42
N ALA A 198 4.53 13.45 20.00
CA ALA A 198 4.49 14.74 19.33
C ALA A 198 5.38 14.81 18.08
N HIS A 199 6.39 13.94 17.97
CA HIS A 199 7.21 13.83 16.76
C HIS A 199 6.36 13.58 15.51
N PHE A 200 5.30 12.78 15.62
CA PHE A 200 4.44 12.42 14.48
C PHE A 200 3.34 13.45 14.17
N ASP A 201 3.31 14.60 14.86
CA ASP A 201 2.40 15.68 14.47
C ASP A 201 2.71 16.20 13.06
N ARG A 202 3.98 16.12 12.62
CA ARG A 202 4.34 16.45 11.24
C ARG A 202 3.68 15.51 10.23
N ASP A 203 3.67 14.21 10.52
CA ASP A 203 3.03 13.20 9.68
C ASP A 203 1.51 13.41 9.63
N LEU A 204 0.89 13.78 10.75
CA LEU A 204 -0.52 14.17 10.80
C LEU A 204 -0.80 15.39 9.92
N MET A 205 -0.01 16.45 10.05
CA MET A 205 -0.24 17.69 9.31
C MET A 205 0.00 17.51 7.81
N GLY A 206 1.00 16.71 7.43
CA GLY A 206 1.31 16.38 6.03
C GLY A 206 0.28 15.47 5.35
N TYR A 207 -0.64 14.85 6.09
CA TYR A 207 -1.77 14.12 5.52
C TYR A 207 -2.82 15.05 4.89
N PHE A 208 -3.00 16.25 5.46
CA PHE A 208 -4.03 17.19 5.01
C PHE A 208 -3.49 18.15 3.95
N PRO A 209 -4.36 18.70 3.09
CA PRO A 209 -3.99 19.80 2.19
C PRO A 209 -3.33 20.96 2.95
N ASP A 210 -2.22 21.51 2.45
CA ASP A 210 -1.41 22.57 3.06
C ASP A 210 -2.25 23.78 3.45
N ARG A 211 -3.20 24.19 2.58
CA ARG A 211 -4.09 25.32 2.88
C ARG A 211 -4.94 25.06 4.11
N MET A 212 -5.38 23.81 4.28
CA MET A 212 -6.15 23.38 5.44
C MET A 212 -5.27 23.21 6.67
N ALA A 213 -4.10 22.58 6.52
CA ALA A 213 -3.11 22.41 7.58
C ALA A 213 -2.71 23.75 8.21
N LYS A 214 -2.54 24.80 7.40
CA LYS A 214 -2.21 26.15 7.90
C LYS A 214 -3.39 26.84 8.61
N LYS A 215 -4.61 26.71 8.08
CA LYS A 215 -5.78 27.47 8.56
C LYS A 215 -6.55 26.80 9.71
N TYR A 216 -6.57 25.47 9.73
CA TYR A 216 -7.36 24.65 10.64
C TYR A 216 -6.48 23.70 11.46
N ALA A 217 -5.26 24.14 11.79
CA ALA A 217 -4.30 23.33 12.55
C ALA A 217 -4.89 22.83 13.87
N ALA A 218 -5.61 23.68 14.61
CA ALA A 218 -6.24 23.30 15.87
C ALA A 218 -7.29 22.20 15.69
N GLU A 219 -8.10 22.27 14.64
CA GLU A 219 -9.07 21.23 14.30
C GLU A 219 -8.40 19.92 13.87
N ILE A 220 -7.27 19.97 13.18
CA ILE A 220 -6.49 18.80 12.77
C ILE A 220 -5.84 18.14 13.99
N HIS A 221 -5.21 18.90 14.88
CA HIS A 221 -4.64 18.35 16.12
C HIS A 221 -5.73 17.71 17.01
N GLY A 222 -6.93 18.30 17.03
CA GLY A 222 -8.10 17.75 17.72
C GLY A 222 -8.88 16.68 16.93
N HIS A 223 -8.34 16.16 15.83
CA HIS A 223 -9.05 15.22 14.97
C HIS A 223 -9.33 13.90 15.70
N ARG A 224 -10.60 13.44 15.65
CA ARG A 224 -11.01 12.21 16.36
C ARG A 224 -10.29 10.94 15.90
N LEU A 225 -9.79 10.93 14.66
CA LEU A 225 -9.01 9.82 14.08
C LEU A 225 -7.52 10.14 13.98
N ARG A 226 -7.00 11.06 14.81
CA ARG A 226 -5.59 11.49 14.77
C ARG A 226 -4.64 10.29 14.80
N ARG A 227 -4.88 9.34 15.71
CA ARG A 227 -4.04 8.15 15.90
C ARG A 227 -4.01 7.28 14.65
N GLU A 228 -5.17 7.04 14.04
CA GLU A 228 -5.33 6.24 12.84
C GLU A 228 -4.67 6.91 11.62
N ILE A 229 -4.83 8.23 11.47
CA ILE A 229 -4.19 8.97 10.37
C ILE A 229 -2.67 8.88 10.47
N ILE A 230 -2.11 9.20 11.64
CA ILE A 230 -0.66 9.10 11.89
C ILE A 230 -0.17 7.68 11.57
N THR A 231 -0.86 6.69 12.13
CA THR A 231 -0.49 5.28 11.95
C THR A 231 -0.48 4.90 10.47
N ARG A 232 -1.50 5.32 9.71
CA ARG A 232 -1.59 5.01 8.27
C ARG A 232 -0.49 5.67 7.46
N VAL A 233 -0.19 6.94 7.73
CA VAL A 233 0.88 7.68 7.04
C VAL A 233 2.23 6.99 7.28
N VAL A 234 2.56 6.72 8.54
CA VAL A 234 3.85 6.14 8.91
C VAL A 234 3.98 4.69 8.45
N ALA A 235 2.91 3.89 8.55
CA ALA A 235 2.91 2.52 8.05
C ALA A 235 3.08 2.47 6.52
N ASN A 236 2.42 3.37 5.78
CA ASN A 236 2.60 3.47 4.34
C ASN A 236 4.03 3.87 3.97
N ASP A 237 4.59 4.91 4.59
CA ASP A 237 5.96 5.37 4.32
C ASP A 237 6.97 4.24 4.55
N LEU A 238 6.90 3.60 5.73
CA LEU A 238 7.80 2.53 6.12
C LEU A 238 7.68 1.32 5.17
N VAL A 239 6.46 0.84 4.88
CA VAL A 239 6.26 -0.33 4.02
C VAL A 239 6.58 -0.01 2.56
N ASN A 240 6.26 1.18 2.06
CA ASN A 240 6.56 1.57 0.69
C ASN A 240 8.08 1.64 0.44
N ARG A 241 8.87 2.05 1.44
CA ARG A 241 10.34 2.15 1.35
C ARG A 241 11.04 0.82 1.67
N GLY A 242 10.57 0.12 2.69
CA GLY A 242 11.19 -1.11 3.20
C GLY A 242 10.83 -2.36 2.40
N GLY A 243 9.60 -2.42 1.88
CA GLY A 243 8.97 -3.59 1.30
C GLY A 243 8.17 -4.43 2.32
N PRO A 244 7.42 -5.44 1.85
CA PRO A 244 6.45 -6.17 2.68
C PRO A 244 7.02 -6.83 3.95
N SER A 245 8.20 -7.45 3.85
CA SER A 245 8.81 -8.19 4.95
C SER A 245 9.70 -7.34 5.87
N PHE A 246 9.82 -6.04 5.62
CA PHE A 246 10.84 -5.20 6.25
C PHE A 246 10.70 -5.12 7.78
N VAL A 247 9.49 -4.84 8.27
CA VAL A 247 9.23 -4.75 9.72
C VAL A 247 9.49 -6.09 10.38
N ASN A 248 8.89 -7.16 9.87
CA ASN A 248 9.04 -8.50 10.41
C ASN A 248 10.52 -8.92 10.48
N ARG A 249 11.31 -8.65 9.42
CA ARG A 249 12.75 -8.91 9.41
C ARG A 249 13.49 -8.16 10.53
N LEU A 250 13.15 -6.90 10.78
CA LEU A 250 13.78 -6.13 11.86
C LEU A 250 13.35 -6.63 13.25
N GLN A 251 12.10 -7.02 13.42
CA GLN A 251 11.62 -7.62 14.66
C GLN A 251 12.34 -8.94 14.95
N GLU A 252 12.48 -9.82 13.95
CA GLU A 252 13.24 -11.09 14.07
C GLU A 252 14.70 -10.85 14.42
N ALA A 253 15.36 -9.90 13.74
CA ALA A 253 16.78 -9.65 13.91
C ALA A 253 17.13 -8.96 15.25
N THR A 254 16.21 -8.19 15.82
CA THR A 254 16.48 -7.35 17.00
C THR A 254 15.71 -7.77 18.25
N GLY A 255 14.70 -8.63 18.12
CA GLY A 255 13.76 -8.98 19.20
C GLY A 255 12.87 -7.82 19.65
N ARG A 256 12.80 -6.73 18.87
CA ARG A 256 12.05 -5.51 19.21
C ARG A 256 10.63 -5.50 18.65
N THR A 257 9.81 -4.63 19.21
CA THR A 257 8.41 -4.48 18.81
C THR A 257 8.27 -3.72 17.49
N ALA A 258 7.11 -3.81 16.82
CA ALA A 258 6.83 -3.00 15.65
C ALA A 258 6.89 -1.49 15.98
N ALA A 259 6.48 -1.10 17.19
CA ALA A 259 6.56 0.27 17.69
C ALA A 259 8.02 0.77 17.74
N ASP A 260 8.95 -0.04 18.27
CA ASP A 260 10.38 0.30 18.30
C ASP A 260 10.95 0.46 16.88
N VAL A 261 10.55 -0.42 15.95
CA VAL A 261 10.96 -0.34 14.54
C VAL A 261 10.46 0.95 13.91
N VAL A 262 9.20 1.34 14.13
CA VAL A 262 8.63 2.58 13.61
C VAL A 262 9.30 3.82 14.19
N ARG A 263 9.54 3.86 15.51
CA ARG A 263 10.27 4.97 16.15
C ARG A 263 11.67 5.11 15.58
N THR A 264 12.37 3.99 15.41
CA THR A 264 13.72 3.98 14.83
C THR A 264 13.71 4.42 13.37
N PHE A 265 12.74 3.96 12.58
CA PHE A 265 12.54 4.40 11.20
C PHE A 265 12.32 5.92 11.13
N ALA A 266 11.46 6.48 11.99
CA ALA A 266 11.20 7.92 12.02
C ALA A 266 12.46 8.74 12.35
N VAL A 267 13.24 8.31 13.36
CA VAL A 267 14.51 8.95 13.71
C VAL A 267 15.51 8.92 12.55
N VAL A 268 15.63 7.79 11.84
CA VAL A 268 16.53 7.66 10.69
C VAL A 268 16.02 8.50 9.51
N ARG A 269 14.73 8.42 9.19
CA ARG A 269 14.08 9.18 8.12
C ARG A 269 14.32 10.68 8.29
N ASP A 270 14.07 11.21 9.48
CA ASP A 270 14.12 12.63 9.73
C ASP A 270 15.55 13.11 10.02
N GLY A 271 16.32 12.34 10.79
CA GLY A 271 17.69 12.67 11.19
C GLY A 271 18.67 12.72 10.00
N PHE A 272 18.44 11.90 8.97
CA PHE A 272 19.22 11.92 7.73
C PHE A 272 18.54 12.70 6.59
N ALA A 273 17.44 13.42 6.87
CA ALA A 273 16.68 14.19 5.90
C ALA A 273 16.28 13.38 4.65
N LEU A 274 15.97 12.09 4.83
CA LEU A 274 15.65 11.19 3.72
C LEU A 274 14.50 11.68 2.82
N PRO A 275 13.44 12.34 3.33
CA PRO A 275 12.40 12.90 2.46
C PRO A 275 12.91 13.92 1.42
N ALA A 276 13.97 14.68 1.73
CA ALA A 276 14.56 15.59 0.76
C ALA A 276 15.33 14.82 -0.32
N LEU A 277 16.16 13.87 0.09
CA LEU A 277 16.87 12.96 -0.82
C LEU A 277 15.91 12.19 -1.73
N TYR A 278 14.79 11.71 -1.18
CA TYR A 278 13.78 11.02 -1.97
C TYR A 278 13.18 11.92 -3.04
N ARG A 279 12.89 13.20 -2.75
CA ARG A 279 12.40 14.13 -3.78
C ARG A 279 13.44 14.38 -4.87
N GLU A 280 14.72 14.44 -4.53
CA GLU A 280 15.79 14.58 -5.53
C GLU A 280 15.89 13.34 -6.43
N ILE A 281 15.75 12.15 -5.85
CA ILE A 281 15.72 10.88 -6.61
C ILE A 281 14.46 10.81 -7.48
N ASP A 282 13.28 11.11 -6.91
CA ASP A 282 12.00 11.04 -7.60
C ASP A 282 11.93 12.07 -8.75
N ALA A 283 12.65 13.20 -8.66
CA ALA A 283 12.78 14.18 -9.74
C ALA A 283 13.57 13.66 -10.96
N LEU A 284 14.31 12.55 -10.81
CA LEU A 284 14.99 11.86 -11.91
C LEU A 284 14.09 10.84 -12.62
N ASP A 285 12.86 10.64 -12.17
CA ASP A 285 11.90 9.75 -12.83
C ASP A 285 11.68 10.17 -14.30
N ASN A 286 11.76 9.19 -15.20
CA ASN A 286 11.76 9.38 -16.66
C ASN A 286 12.86 10.30 -17.23
N GLN A 287 13.85 10.73 -16.42
CA GLN A 287 15.04 11.45 -16.88
C GLN A 287 16.23 10.52 -17.08
N ILE A 288 16.32 9.47 -16.26
CA ILE A 288 17.35 8.42 -16.36
C ILE A 288 16.72 7.03 -16.36
N ASP A 289 17.46 6.03 -16.82
CA ASP A 289 17.01 4.64 -16.79
C ASP A 289 16.93 4.13 -15.34
N GLY A 290 15.80 3.52 -14.95
CA GLY A 290 15.59 2.98 -13.59
C GLY A 290 16.42 1.72 -13.25
N GLN A 291 17.29 1.27 -14.17
CA GLN A 291 18.33 0.29 -13.90
C GLN A 291 19.64 0.90 -13.39
N VAL A 292 19.85 2.20 -13.58
CA VAL A 292 21.04 2.94 -13.12
C VAL A 292 20.96 3.22 -11.62
#